data_AF-X1PQQ1-F1
#
_entry.id   AF-X1PQQ1-F1
#
_cell.length_a   1.000
_cell.length_b   1.000
_cell.length_c   1.000
_cell.angle_alpha   90.00
_cell.angle_beta   90.00
_cell.angle_gamma   90.00
#
_symmetry.space_group_name_H-M   'P 1'
#
loop_
_entity.id
_entity.type
_entity.pdbx_description
1 polymer ?
#
loop_
_entity_poly.entity_id
_entity_poly.type
_entity_poly.pdbx_seq_one_letter_code
_entity_poly.pdbx_strand_id
1 'polypeptide(L)'
;METLRTSKVQEAHPEDPSKIGCVHPMEDVLRMDRIPHIWCPGCGIGLAVTAFSAALERANIDLDKMSIVSGIGCTGRVAGYVKLDSFHTTHGRAIAFATGIKVANPKIKVVVFSGDGDLIA
;
A
#
# COMPACT_ATOMS: atom_id res chain seq x y z
N MET A 1 20.55 22.68 0.39
CA MET A 1 20.27 22.20 -0.98
C MET A 1 19.50 20.89 -0.88
N GLU A 2 18.45 20.78 -0.05
CA GLU A 2 17.16 21.46 -0.12
C GLU A 2 16.47 21.28 -1.46
N THR A 3 15.71 20.19 -1.57
CA THR A 3 14.39 20.20 -2.19
C THR A 3 13.43 19.48 -1.24
N LEU A 4 12.69 20.31 -0.52
CA LEU A 4 11.50 19.94 0.23
C LEU A 4 10.54 19.16 -0.69
N ARG A 5 10.29 17.90 -0.36
CA ARG A 5 9.25 17.05 -0.96
C ARG A 5 7.86 17.46 -0.47
N THR A 6 7.61 18.77 -0.34
CA THR A 6 6.37 19.36 0.15
C THR A 6 5.80 20.33 -0.88
N SER A 7 5.49 19.86 -2.08
CA SER A 7 4.71 20.62 -3.07
C SER A 7 4.24 19.81 -4.29
N LYS A 8 3.95 18.50 -4.17
CA LYS A 8 3.26 17.78 -5.26
C LYS A 8 1.75 18.08 -5.28
N VAL A 9 1.39 19.36 -5.20
CA VAL A 9 0.11 19.83 -5.71
C VAL A 9 0.47 20.47 -7.04
N GLN A 10 0.11 19.81 -8.14
CA GLN A 10 0.30 20.22 -9.54
C GLN A 10 1.71 20.05 -10.14
N GLU A 11 2.15 18.81 -10.34
CA GLU A 11 3.11 18.51 -11.42
C GLU A 11 2.40 17.69 -12.50
N ALA A 12 2.52 18.15 -13.75
CA ALA A 12 1.96 17.47 -14.91
C ALA A 12 2.66 16.12 -15.15
N HIS A 13 1.92 15.11 -15.58
CA HIS A 13 2.46 13.79 -15.90
C HIS A 13 3.50 13.93 -17.04
N PRO A 14 4.74 13.40 -16.90
CA PRO A 14 5.79 13.56 -17.91
C PRO A 14 5.47 12.91 -19.26
N GLU A 15 4.51 11.96 -19.29
CA GLU A 15 4.05 11.29 -20.51
C GLU A 15 2.77 11.89 -21.14
N ASP A 16 2.05 12.80 -20.45
CA ASP A 16 0.85 13.45 -21.00
C ASP A 16 0.60 14.83 -20.34
N PRO A 17 1.09 15.93 -20.96
CA PRO A 17 0.93 17.28 -20.42
C PRO A 17 -0.50 17.84 -20.53
N SER A 18 -1.45 17.12 -21.16
CA SER A 18 -2.84 17.56 -21.29
C SER A 18 -3.69 17.27 -20.03
N LYS A 19 -3.20 16.42 -19.12
CA LYS A 19 -3.82 16.15 -17.83
C LYS A 19 -3.29 17.11 -16.76
N ILE A 20 -3.88 18.32 -16.71
CA ILE A 20 -3.89 19.11 -15.47
C ILE A 20 -4.91 18.44 -14.54
N GLY A 21 -4.56 17.25 -14.04
CA GLY A 21 -5.47 16.36 -13.34
C GLY A 21 -5.59 16.75 -11.87
N CYS A 22 -6.80 16.66 -11.33
CA CYS A 22 -6.99 16.54 -9.89
C CYS A 22 -6.34 15.21 -9.46
N VAL A 23 -5.03 15.27 -9.16
CA VAL A 23 -4.22 14.13 -8.74
C VAL A 23 -4.79 13.63 -7.41
N HIS A 24 -5.06 12.33 -7.30
CA HIS A 24 -5.54 11.81 -6.02
C HIS A 24 -4.41 11.95 -5.00
N PRO A 25 -4.67 12.44 -3.77
CA PRO A 25 -3.61 12.71 -2.79
C PRO A 25 -2.71 11.50 -2.49
N MET A 26 -3.19 10.29 -2.77
CA MET A 26 -2.56 9.01 -2.44
C MET A 26 -2.15 8.21 -3.70
N GLU A 27 -2.08 8.86 -4.87
CA GLU A 27 -1.74 8.23 -6.15
C GLU A 27 -0.33 7.61 -6.19
N ASP A 28 0.59 8.15 -5.39
CA ASP A 28 1.93 7.59 -5.26
C ASP A 28 1.93 6.24 -4.49
N VAL A 29 0.92 5.98 -3.65
CA VAL A 29 0.86 4.78 -2.78
C VAL A 29 -0.20 3.77 -3.22
N LEU A 30 -1.20 4.19 -3.98
CA LEU A 30 -2.34 3.35 -4.38
C LEU A 30 -2.39 3.13 -5.90
N ARG A 31 -2.83 1.95 -6.31
CA ARG A 31 -3.07 1.57 -7.71
C ARG A 31 -4.39 2.16 -8.18
N MET A 32 -4.33 3.33 -8.84
CA MET A 32 -5.51 4.04 -9.33
C MET A 32 -6.31 3.23 -10.37
N ASP A 33 -5.66 2.34 -11.13
CA ASP A 33 -6.31 1.42 -12.08
C ASP A 33 -7.20 0.36 -11.42
N ARG A 34 -7.10 0.20 -10.08
CA ARG A 34 -7.85 -0.77 -9.30
C ARG A 34 -8.95 -0.15 -8.44
N ILE A 35 -9.17 1.15 -8.53
CA ILE A 35 -10.26 1.85 -7.85
C ILE A 35 -11.46 1.93 -8.81
N PRO A 36 -12.72 1.71 -8.38
CA PRO A 36 -13.17 1.53 -6.99
C PRO A 36 -12.81 0.18 -6.39
N HIS A 37 -12.49 0.18 -5.09
CA HIS A 37 -12.22 -1.04 -4.34
C HIS A 37 -13.52 -1.80 -4.02
N ILE A 38 -13.40 -3.09 -3.69
CA ILE A 38 -14.54 -3.96 -3.38
C ILE A 38 -15.11 -3.82 -1.96
N TRP A 39 -14.49 -3.05 -1.06
CA TRP A 39 -14.98 -2.94 0.32
C TRP A 39 -16.31 -2.18 0.37
N CYS A 40 -17.18 -2.60 1.31
CA CYS A 40 -18.48 -1.98 1.50
C CYS A 40 -18.36 -0.48 1.81
N PRO A 41 -19.33 0.35 1.39
CA PRO A 41 -19.41 1.74 1.83
C PRO A 41 -19.44 1.83 3.37
N GLY A 42 -18.58 2.68 3.95
CA GLY A 42 -18.45 2.81 5.40
C GLY A 42 -17.60 1.73 6.08
N CYS A 43 -17.00 0.79 5.34
CA CYS A 43 -16.10 -0.20 5.90
C CYS A 43 -14.82 0.44 6.44
N GLY A 44 -14.42 0.07 7.67
CA GLY A 44 -13.21 0.58 8.32
C GLY A 44 -11.89 0.21 7.62
N ILE A 45 -11.89 -0.76 6.71
CA ILE A 45 -10.70 -1.15 5.95
C ILE A 45 -10.23 0.00 5.06
N GLY A 46 -11.15 0.75 4.44
CA GLY A 46 -10.81 1.94 3.66
C GLY A 46 -10.07 2.97 4.49
N LEU A 47 -10.59 3.27 5.69
CA LEU A 47 -9.93 4.18 6.66
C LEU A 47 -8.55 3.67 7.09
N ALA A 48 -8.40 2.36 7.33
CA ALA A 48 -7.13 1.75 7.68
C ALA A 48 -6.09 1.90 6.54
N VAL A 49 -6.51 1.71 5.29
CA VAL A 49 -5.64 1.92 4.11
C VAL A 49 -5.28 3.40 3.95
N THR A 50 -6.23 4.31 4.18
CA THR A 50 -5.97 5.76 4.15
C THR A 50 -4.91 6.14 5.20
N ALA A 51 -5.11 5.71 6.44
CA ALA A 51 -4.17 5.97 7.53
C ALA A 51 -2.79 5.35 7.27
N PHE A 52 -2.76 4.12 6.76
CA PHE A 52 -1.53 3.42 6.43
C PHE A 52 -0.74 4.14 5.33
N SER A 53 -1.39 4.57 4.26
CA SER A 53 -0.73 5.28 3.16
C SER A 53 -0.18 6.65 3.60
N ALA A 54 -0.95 7.40 4.41
CA ALA A 54 -0.47 8.65 5.00
C ALA A 54 0.73 8.42 5.95
N ALA A 55 0.77 7.28 6.64
CA ALA A 55 1.92 6.90 7.46
C ALA A 55 3.16 6.60 6.60
N LEU A 56 3.00 5.95 5.43
CA LEU A 56 4.10 5.71 4.50
C LEU A 56 4.71 7.01 3.97
N GLU A 57 3.86 7.96 3.57
CA GLU A 57 4.31 9.28 3.12
C GLU A 57 5.12 10.01 4.21
N ARG A 58 4.63 10.00 5.45
CA ARG A 58 5.30 10.64 6.59
C ARG A 58 6.58 9.94 7.01
N ALA A 59 6.64 8.62 6.88
CA ALA A 59 7.79 7.82 7.28
C ALA A 59 9.00 8.03 6.35
N ASN A 60 8.81 8.64 5.17
CA ASN A 60 9.83 8.88 4.15
C ASN A 60 10.66 7.61 3.85
N ILE A 61 9.96 6.47 3.77
CA ILE A 61 10.55 5.18 3.45
C ILE A 61 10.63 5.06 1.93
N ASP A 62 11.72 4.46 1.46
CA ASP A 62 11.86 4.05 0.07
C ASP A 62 10.86 2.93 -0.25
N LEU A 63 9.80 3.26 -1.00
CA LEU A 63 8.70 2.37 -1.32
C LEU A 63 9.15 1.15 -2.15
N ASP A 64 10.22 1.28 -2.93
CA ASP A 64 10.82 0.17 -3.70
C ASP A 64 11.56 -0.83 -2.80
N LYS A 65 11.86 -0.44 -1.55
CA LYS A 65 12.44 -1.33 -0.51
C LYS A 65 11.40 -1.79 0.51
N MET A 66 10.12 -1.78 0.13
CA MET A 66 9.02 -2.20 0.97
C MET A 66 8.19 -3.30 0.31
N SER A 67 7.79 -4.28 1.12
CA SER A 67 6.87 -5.34 0.69
C SER A 67 5.70 -5.47 1.66
N ILE A 68 4.50 -5.64 1.11
CA ILE A 68 3.28 -5.90 1.87
C ILE A 68 2.87 -7.35 1.70
N VAL A 69 2.60 -8.01 2.82
CA VAL A 69 2.06 -9.38 2.83
C VAL A 69 0.68 -9.36 3.45
N SER A 70 -0.27 -9.96 2.77
CA SER A 70 -1.66 -10.06 3.20
C SER A 70 -2.12 -11.52 3.15
N GLY A 71 -3.05 -11.90 4.01
CA GLY A 71 -3.70 -13.21 3.96
C GLY A 71 -5.03 -13.17 3.22
N ILE A 72 -5.97 -14.03 3.61
CA ILE A 72 -7.27 -14.16 2.97
C ILE A 72 -8.36 -13.46 3.79
N GLY A 73 -9.24 -12.73 3.10
CA GLY A 73 -10.36 -11.99 3.68
C GLY A 73 -10.55 -10.63 3.02
N CYS A 74 -11.51 -9.85 3.51
CA CYS A 74 -11.74 -8.49 3.01
C CYS A 74 -10.46 -7.63 3.13
N THR A 75 -9.80 -7.66 4.30
CA THR A 75 -8.52 -6.97 4.55
C THR A 75 -7.40 -7.47 3.62
N GLY A 76 -7.41 -8.76 3.28
CA GLY A 76 -6.43 -9.37 2.39
C GLY A 76 -6.31 -8.68 1.03
N ARG A 77 -7.40 -8.07 0.55
CA ARG A 77 -7.43 -7.38 -0.75
C ARG A 77 -6.55 -6.14 -0.82
N VAL A 78 -6.04 -5.62 0.31
CA VAL A 78 -5.13 -4.46 0.36
C VAL A 78 -3.92 -4.66 -0.56
N ALA A 79 -3.34 -5.87 -0.64
CA ALA A 79 -2.23 -6.17 -1.56
C ALA A 79 -2.58 -5.92 -3.04
N GLY A 80 -3.86 -5.98 -3.42
CA GLY A 80 -4.32 -5.64 -4.76
C GLY A 80 -4.34 -4.13 -5.04
N TYR A 81 -4.51 -3.29 -4.02
CA TYR A 81 -4.75 -1.85 -4.17
C TYR A 81 -3.54 -0.99 -3.83
N VAL A 82 -2.56 -1.48 -3.08
CA VAL A 82 -1.33 -0.72 -2.83
C VAL A 82 -0.35 -0.82 -4.01
N LYS A 83 0.26 0.30 -4.37
CA LYS A 83 1.30 0.43 -5.39
C LYS A 83 2.67 0.11 -4.78
N LEU A 84 2.79 -1.09 -4.22
CA LEU A 84 4.00 -1.64 -3.61
C LEU A 84 4.22 -3.06 -4.10
N ASP A 85 5.41 -3.60 -3.88
CA ASP A 85 5.61 -5.04 -3.94
C ASP A 85 4.70 -5.69 -2.90
N SER A 86 3.80 -6.56 -3.35
CA SER A 86 2.66 -6.99 -2.55
C SER A 86 2.25 -8.42 -2.84
N PHE A 87 2.04 -9.17 -1.77
CA PHE A 87 1.74 -10.60 -1.81
C PHE A 87 0.39 -10.87 -1.14
N HIS A 88 -0.52 -11.46 -1.90
CA HIS A 88 -1.78 -12.01 -1.40
C HIS A 88 -1.61 -13.51 -1.21
N THR A 89 -1.43 -13.92 0.03
CA THR A 89 -0.97 -15.27 0.39
C THR A 89 -2.12 -16.17 0.83
N THR A 90 -1.82 -17.42 1.18
CA THR A 90 -2.82 -18.36 1.68
C THR A 90 -3.30 -17.98 3.08
N HIS A 91 -4.54 -18.35 3.39
CA HIS A 91 -5.19 -18.05 4.66
C HIS A 91 -4.34 -18.50 5.86
N GLY A 92 -4.15 -17.65 6.86
CA GLY A 92 -3.38 -17.99 8.06
C GLY A 92 -1.86 -17.97 7.89
N ARG A 93 -1.34 -17.62 6.71
CA ARG A 93 0.10 -17.76 6.40
C ARG A 93 0.81 -16.44 6.08
N ALA A 94 0.15 -15.29 6.25
CA ALA A 94 0.75 -14.00 5.95
C ALA A 94 2.04 -13.75 6.75
N ILE A 95 2.05 -14.05 8.06
CA ILE A 95 3.25 -13.90 8.90
C ILE A 95 4.36 -14.85 8.47
N ALA A 96 4.06 -16.14 8.26
CA ALA A 96 5.06 -17.12 7.85
C ALA A 96 5.72 -16.73 6.52
N PHE A 97 4.93 -16.27 5.55
CA PHE A 97 5.44 -15.80 4.26
C PHE A 97 6.29 -14.52 4.42
N ALA A 98 5.83 -13.56 5.22
CA ALA A 98 6.56 -12.34 5.54
C ALA A 98 7.91 -12.62 6.22
N THR A 99 7.95 -13.60 7.13
CA THR A 99 9.20 -14.08 7.74
C THR A 99 10.17 -14.58 6.68
N GLY A 100 9.69 -15.37 5.71
CA GLY A 100 10.50 -15.84 4.59
C GLY A 100 11.12 -14.70 3.78
N ILE A 101 10.33 -13.69 3.42
CA ILE A 101 10.83 -12.48 2.73
C ILE A 101 11.93 -11.82 3.56
N LYS A 102 11.69 -11.63 4.87
CA LYS A 102 12.62 -10.91 5.73
C LYS A 102 13.93 -11.67 5.97
N VAL A 103 13.87 -13.00 6.06
CA VAL A 103 15.06 -13.85 6.16
C VAL A 103 15.85 -13.84 4.86
N ALA A 104 15.17 -13.93 3.71
CA ALA A 104 15.82 -13.93 2.40
C ALA A 104 16.47 -12.58 2.06
N ASN A 105 15.83 -11.46 2.42
CA ASN A 105 16.39 -10.13 2.24
C ASN A 105 16.16 -9.23 3.47
N PRO A 106 17.12 -9.19 4.41
CA PRO A 106 17.03 -8.39 5.62
C PRO A 106 16.92 -6.88 5.38
N LYS A 107 17.25 -6.37 4.18
CA LYS A 107 17.20 -4.94 3.86
C LYS A 107 15.79 -4.45 3.54
N ILE A 108 14.88 -5.33 3.10
CA ILE A 108 13.50 -4.97 2.77
C ILE A 108 12.69 -4.73 4.05
N LYS A 109 11.84 -3.70 4.05
CA LYS A 109 10.83 -3.46 5.07
C LYS A 109 9.60 -4.29 4.72
N VAL A 110 9.17 -5.14 5.64
CA VAL A 110 8.02 -6.03 5.42
C VAL A 110 6.91 -5.63 6.37
N VAL A 111 5.70 -5.42 5.85
CA VAL A 111 4.49 -5.15 6.64
C VAL A 111 3.47 -6.24 6.36
N VAL A 112 2.92 -6.81 7.42
CA VAL A 112 1.77 -7.71 7.33
C VAL A 112 0.51 -6.88 7.51
N PHE A 113 -0.37 -6.88 6.50
CA PHE A 113 -1.68 -6.26 6.56
C PHE A 113 -2.73 -7.36 6.43
N SER A 114 -3.30 -7.78 7.56
CA SER A 114 -4.26 -8.89 7.57
C SER A 114 -5.37 -8.71 8.59
N GLY A 115 -6.43 -9.51 8.44
CA GLY A 115 -7.60 -9.50 9.33
C GLY A 115 -7.35 -10.29 10.60
N ASP A 116 -8.17 -10.05 11.61
CA ASP A 116 -8.21 -10.78 12.87
C ASP A 116 -8.36 -12.29 12.67
N GLY A 117 -9.37 -12.72 11.89
CA GLY A 117 -9.60 -14.13 11.59
C GLY A 117 -8.50 -14.78 10.76
N ASP A 118 -7.70 -13.99 10.01
CA ASP A 118 -6.55 -14.53 9.28
C ASP A 118 -5.31 -14.65 10.14
N LEU A 119 -5.16 -13.85 11.22
CA LEU A 119 -3.97 -13.87 12.06
C LEU A 119 -4.10 -14.75 13.30
N ILE A 120 -5.31 -14.89 13.84
CA ILE A 120 -5.53 -15.47 15.18
C ILE A 120 -6.22 -16.83 15.13
N ALA A 121 -7.01 -17.11 14.09
CA ALA A 121 -7.81 -18.34 14.00
C ALA A 121 -6.98 -19.57 13.63
#